data_AF-A0AA88Y0C8-F1
#
_entry.id   AF-A0AA88Y0C8-F1
#
_cell.length_a   1.000
_cell.length_b   1.000
_cell.length_c   1.000
_cell.angle_alpha   90.00
_cell.angle_beta   90.00
_cell.angle_gamma   90.00
#
_symmetry.space_group_name_H-M   'P 1'
#
loop_
_entity.id
_entity.type
_entity.pdbx_description
1 polymer ?
#
loop_
_entity_poly.entity_id
_entity_poly.type
_entity_poly.pdbx_seq_one_letter_code
_entity_poly.pdbx_strand_id
1 'polypeptide(L)'
;MGLDKIKKTPCGFCFLEYYTREDAENAMRYVNGTRLDDRIIRTDWDAGFKEGRQYGRGKSGGQVRDEYRTDYDEGRGGYGKIVASKIQKTREPVVY
;
A
#
# COMPACT_ATOMS: atom_id res chain seq x y z
N MET A 1 6.52 -7.23 -7.13
CA MET A 1 5.59 -6.87 -6.03
C MET A 1 6.08 -5.62 -5.31
N GLY A 2 5.17 -4.84 -4.73
CA GLY A 2 5.51 -3.72 -3.85
C GLY A 2 5.72 -4.18 -2.40
N LEU A 3 6.84 -3.75 -1.80
CA LEU A 3 7.35 -4.23 -0.52
C LEU A 3 7.55 -3.09 0.47
N ASP A 4 7.42 -3.37 1.75
CA ASP A 4 7.89 -2.49 2.82
C ASP A 4 9.41 -2.32 2.72
N LYS A 5 9.91 -1.08 2.79
CA LYS A 5 11.35 -0.78 2.65
C LYS A 5 12.20 -1.45 3.73
N ILE A 6 11.66 -1.63 4.93
CA ILE A 6 12.36 -2.13 6.12
C ILE A 6 12.10 -3.63 6.27
N LYS A 7 10.82 -4.02 6.40
CA LYS A 7 10.42 -5.41 6.69
C LYS A 7 10.49 -6.34 5.49
N LYS A 8 10.55 -5.78 4.28
CA LYS A 8 10.54 -6.53 3.01
C LYS A 8 9.32 -7.42 2.82
N THR A 9 8.23 -7.14 3.52
CA THR A 9 6.93 -7.82 3.36
C THR A 9 6.04 -7.05 2.38
N PRO A 10 5.04 -7.69 1.75
CA PRO A 10 4.10 -7.01 0.86
C PRO A 10 3.41 -5.82 1.54
N CYS A 11 3.34 -4.67 0.87
CA CYS A 11 2.72 -3.45 1.43
C CYS A 11 1.57 -2.88 0.57
N GLY A 12 0.81 -3.77 -0.08
CA GLY A 12 -0.48 -3.41 -0.68
C GLY A 12 -0.41 -2.64 -2.01
N PHE A 13 0.64 -2.86 -2.80
CA PHE A 13 0.68 -2.51 -4.21
C PHE A 13 1.60 -3.44 -5.00
N CYS A 14 1.52 -3.36 -6.33
CA CYS A 14 2.41 -4.04 -7.25
C CYS A 14 2.60 -3.21 -8.53
N PHE A 15 3.53 -3.67 -9.37
CA PHE A 15 3.64 -3.26 -10.76
C PHE A 15 3.26 -4.45 -11.63
N LEU A 16 2.59 -4.18 -12.75
CA LEU A 16 2.26 -5.14 -13.79
C LEU A 16 2.88 -4.61 -15.08
N GLU A 17 3.66 -5.45 -15.75
CA GLU A 17 4.29 -5.14 -17.03
C GLU A 17 3.73 -6.12 -18.06
N TYR A 18 3.06 -5.58 -19.06
CA TYR A 18 2.52 -6.35 -20.19
C TYR A 18 3.49 -6.25 -21.36
N TYR A 19 3.53 -7.30 -22.19
CA TYR A 19 4.34 -7.29 -23.42
C TYR A 19 3.88 -6.24 -24.42
N THR A 20 2.57 -6.03 -24.53
CA THR A 20 1.98 -5.05 -25.45
C THR A 20 1.28 -3.93 -24.71
N ARG A 21 1.24 -2.75 -25.34
CA ARG A 21 0.54 -1.59 -24.78
C ARG A 21 -0.97 -1.81 -24.76
N GLU A 22 -1.50 -2.55 -25.72
CA GLU A 22 -2.93 -2.87 -25.87
C GLU A 22 -3.44 -3.74 -24.71
N ASP A 23 -2.68 -4.74 -24.28
CA ASP A 23 -3.02 -5.57 -23.11
C ASP A 23 -3.10 -4.74 -21.83
N ALA A 24 -2.17 -3.80 -21.66
CA ALA A 24 -2.19 -2.88 -20.53
C ALA A 24 -3.42 -1.94 -20.56
N GLU A 25 -3.87 -1.53 -21.76
CA GLU A 25 -5.13 -0.74 -21.89
C GLU A 25 -6.34 -1.56 -21.49
N ASN A 26 -6.39 -2.82 -21.91
CA ASN A 26 -7.47 -3.73 -21.53
C ASN A 26 -7.51 -3.89 -20.01
N ALA A 27 -6.36 -4.04 -19.35
CA ALA A 27 -6.31 -4.05 -17.88
C ALA A 27 -6.82 -2.73 -17.27
N MET A 28 -6.42 -1.58 -17.81
CA MET A 28 -6.90 -0.27 -17.34
C MET A 28 -8.41 -0.07 -17.56
N ARG A 29 -8.98 -0.64 -18.63
CA ARG A 29 -10.42 -0.52 -18.96
C ARG A 29 -11.28 -1.48 -18.14
N TYR A 30 -10.85 -2.73 -18.00
CA TYR A 30 -11.72 -3.82 -17.53
C TYR A 30 -11.35 -4.36 -16.14
N VAL A 31 -10.11 -4.19 -15.69
CA VAL A 31 -9.65 -4.66 -14.36
C VAL A 31 -9.67 -3.53 -13.33
N ASN A 32 -9.43 -2.29 -13.75
CA ASN A 32 -9.51 -1.13 -12.86
C ASN A 32 -10.90 -1.01 -12.22
N GLY A 33 -10.97 -0.85 -10.90
CA GLY A 33 -12.24 -0.73 -10.17
C GLY A 33 -12.95 -2.07 -9.92
N THR A 34 -12.40 -3.21 -10.37
CA THR A 34 -12.90 -4.54 -10.02
C THR A 34 -12.40 -4.98 -8.63
N ARG A 35 -12.85 -6.17 -8.18
CA ARG A 35 -12.49 -6.73 -6.87
C ARG A 35 -11.35 -7.73 -7.00
N LEU A 36 -10.39 -7.63 -6.08
CA LEU A 36 -9.37 -8.64 -5.81
C LEU A 36 -9.31 -8.84 -4.29
N ASP A 37 -9.47 -10.07 -3.81
CA ASP A 37 -9.60 -10.41 -2.39
C ASP A 37 -10.63 -9.51 -1.67
N ASP A 38 -11.81 -9.35 -2.27
CA ASP A 38 -12.90 -8.47 -1.83
C ASP A 38 -12.59 -6.97 -1.73
N ARG A 39 -11.44 -6.53 -2.25
CA ARG A 39 -11.04 -5.12 -2.27
C ARG A 39 -11.15 -4.54 -3.67
N ILE A 40 -11.72 -3.35 -3.77
CA ILE A 40 -11.70 -2.59 -5.02
C ILE A 40 -10.27 -2.14 -5.30
N ILE A 41 -9.69 -2.62 -6.41
CA ILE A 41 -8.34 -2.25 -6.83
C ILE A 41 -8.36 -1.04 -7.76
N ARG A 42 -7.27 -0.27 -7.74
CA ARG A 42 -7.04 0.85 -8.64
C ARG A 42 -5.77 0.60 -9.44
N THR A 43 -5.85 0.74 -10.76
CA THR A 43 -4.70 0.71 -11.65
C THR A 43 -4.34 2.13 -12.11
N ASP A 44 -3.09 2.33 -12.51
CA ASP A 44 -2.58 3.60 -13.03
C ASP A 44 -1.44 3.35 -14.03
N TRP A 45 -1.19 4.32 -14.91
CA TRP A 45 -0.02 4.27 -15.79
C TRP A 45 1.24 4.57 -15.00
N ASP A 46 2.29 3.81 -15.31
CA ASP A 46 3.60 3.99 -14.70
C ASP A 46 4.68 4.17 -15.78
N ALA A 47 5.68 4.98 -15.50
CA ALA A 47 6.79 5.26 -16.43
C ALA A 47 7.78 4.09 -16.62
N GLY A 48 7.56 2.96 -15.94
CA GLY A 48 8.38 1.75 -16.06
C GLY A 48 9.14 1.41 -14.77
N PHE A 49 9.33 0.11 -14.53
CA PHE A 49 10.00 -0.36 -13.32
C PHE A 49 11.48 0.07 -13.28
N LYS A 50 11.94 0.45 -12.10
CA LYS A 50 13.36 0.69 -11.78
C LYS A 50 13.62 0.18 -10.38
N GLU A 51 14.83 -0.34 -10.16
CA GLU A 51 15.25 -0.81 -8.84
C GLU A 51 15.08 0.30 -7.79
N GLY A 52 14.55 -0.08 -6.63
CA GLY A 52 14.15 0.81 -5.55
C GLY A 52 12.68 1.25 -5.60
N ARG A 53 12.01 1.22 -6.76
CA ARG A 53 10.59 1.59 -6.88
C ARG A 53 9.64 0.55 -6.27
N GLN A 54 10.10 -0.68 -6.07
CA GLN A 54 9.34 -1.69 -5.37
C GLN A 54 9.13 -1.35 -3.88
N TYR A 55 9.92 -0.46 -3.30
CA TYR A 55 9.80 -0.15 -1.87
C TYR A 55 8.79 0.97 -1.59
N GLY A 56 7.98 0.77 -0.56
CA GLY A 56 7.15 1.80 0.04
C GLY A 56 7.97 3.03 0.44
N ARG A 57 7.37 4.21 0.27
CA ARG A 57 8.01 5.52 0.50
C ARG A 57 7.56 6.20 1.81
N GLY A 58 6.74 5.52 2.61
CA GLY A 58 6.39 5.97 3.96
C GLY A 58 7.63 5.97 4.87
N LYS A 59 7.66 6.87 5.85
CA LYS A 59 8.72 6.96 6.87
C LYS A 59 8.89 5.64 7.64
N SER A 60 7.79 4.93 7.86
CA SER A 60 7.72 3.63 8.53
C SER A 60 8.07 2.43 7.64
N GLY A 61 8.37 2.65 6.36
CA GLY A 61 8.73 1.62 5.38
C GLY A 61 7.61 1.25 4.40
N GLY A 62 6.34 1.32 4.83
CA GLY A 62 5.17 1.00 4.01
C GLY A 62 4.79 2.08 2.99
N GLN A 63 3.55 2.07 2.51
CA GLN A 63 3.05 3.14 1.63
C GLN A 63 2.84 4.44 2.41
N VAL A 64 3.08 5.58 1.76
CA VAL A 64 2.83 6.91 2.35
C VAL A 64 1.36 7.06 2.75
N ARG A 65 0.44 6.53 1.93
CA ARG A 65 -1.01 6.57 2.20
C ARG A 65 -1.38 5.86 3.50
N ASP A 66 -0.71 4.75 3.82
CA ASP A 66 -0.99 3.98 5.03
C ASP A 66 -0.48 4.66 6.31
N GLU A 67 0.31 5.74 6.21
CA GLU A 67 0.75 6.50 7.39
C GLU A 67 -0.34 7.40 7.95
N TYR A 68 -1.10 8.04 7.06
CA TYR A 68 -2.10 9.07 7.38
C TYR A 68 -3.52 8.52 7.49
N ARG A 69 -3.73 7.23 7.16
CA ARG A 69 -5.03 6.59 7.21
C ARG A 69 -5.60 6.58 8.64
N THR A 70 -6.87 6.96 8.78
CA THR A 70 -7.54 7.09 10.09
C THR A 70 -8.47 5.93 10.41
N ASP A 71 -9.04 5.30 9.39
CA ASP A 71 -9.84 4.09 9.50
C ASP A 71 -9.00 2.87 9.90
N TYR A 72 -9.68 1.86 10.45
CA TYR A 72 -9.11 0.54 10.73
C TYR A 72 -9.32 -0.36 9.52
N ASP A 73 -8.25 -1.02 9.06
CA ASP A 73 -8.33 -2.01 7.97
C ASP A 73 -7.37 -3.17 8.27
N GLU A 74 -7.94 -4.32 8.57
CA GLU A 74 -7.20 -5.54 8.93
C GLU A 74 -6.25 -5.98 7.81
N GLY A 75 -6.70 -5.95 6.55
CA GLY A 75 -5.89 -6.30 5.38
C GLY A 75 -4.74 -5.34 5.10
N ARG A 76 -4.67 -4.21 5.84
CA ARG A 76 -3.59 -3.22 5.80
C ARG A 76 -2.83 -3.14 7.13
N GLY A 77 -2.99 -4.13 8.02
CA GLY A 77 -2.30 -4.21 9.30
C GLY A 77 -2.89 -3.32 10.41
N GLY A 78 -4.18 -2.97 10.32
CA GLY A 78 -4.93 -2.27 11.35
C GLY A 78 -5.09 -0.77 11.09
N TYR A 79 -4.82 0.07 12.10
CA TYR A 79 -4.83 1.54 11.95
C TYR A 79 -3.59 2.05 11.20
N GLY A 80 -3.73 3.21 10.55
CA GLY A 80 -2.59 3.92 9.97
C GLY A 80 -1.53 4.27 11.04
N LYS A 81 -0.27 4.36 10.62
CA LYS A 81 0.88 4.38 11.56
C LYS A 81 0.84 5.56 12.54
N ILE A 82 0.42 6.74 12.10
CA ILE A 82 0.29 7.90 12.97
C ILE A 82 -0.78 7.67 14.04
N VAL A 83 -1.96 7.17 13.65
CA VAL A 83 -3.05 6.88 14.58
C VAL A 83 -2.67 5.76 15.55
N ALA A 84 -2.09 4.67 15.05
CA ALA A 84 -1.61 3.56 15.88
C ALA A 84 -0.61 4.05 16.95
N SER A 85 0.32 4.93 16.58
CA SER A 85 1.29 5.49 17.54
C SER A 85 0.63 6.36 18.63
N LYS A 86 -0.42 7.11 18.29
CA LYS A 86 -1.17 7.93 19.26
C LYS A 86 -1.97 7.04 20.22
N ILE A 87 -2.61 5.99 19.71
CA ILE A 87 -3.34 5.01 20.51
C ILE A 87 -2.39 4.28 21.47
N GLN A 88 -1.17 3.95 21.04
CA GLN A 88 -0.19 3.31 21.90
C GLN A 88 0.26 4.23 23.05
N LYS A 89 0.60 5.49 22.76
CA LYS A 89 1.01 6.48 23.78
C LYS A 89 -0.07 6.77 24.82
N THR A 90 -1.34 6.74 24.44
CA THR A 90 -2.45 6.97 25.37
C THR A 90 -2.75 5.77 26.26
N ARG A 91 -2.23 4.58 25.92
CA ARG A 91 -2.42 3.34 26.69
C ARG A 91 -1.29 3.03 27.66
N GLU A 92 -0.17 3.75 27.61
CA GLU A 92 0.90 3.62 28.59
C GLU A 92 0.44 4.20 29.94
N PRO A 93 0.45 3.42 31.04
CA PRO A 93 0.05 3.93 32.34
C PRO A 93 1.03 5.04 32.75
N VAL A 94 0.49 6.20 33.15
CA VAL A 94 1.30 7.26 33.78
C VAL A 94 1.75 6.72 35.13
N VAL A 95 3.01 6.30 35.22
CA VAL A 95 3.63 5.92 36.49
C VAL A 95 3.98 7.23 37.22
N TYR A 96 3.30 7.47 38.35
CA TYR A 96 3.60 8.58 39.27
C TYR A 96 4.72 8.21 40.24
#